data_AF-A0A933WLY9-F1
#
_entry.id   AF-A0A933WLY9-F1
#
_cell.length_a   1.000
_cell.length_b   1.000
_cell.length_c   1.000
_cell.angle_alpha   90.00
_cell.angle_beta   90.00
_cell.angle_gamma   90.00
#
_symmetry.space_group_name_H-M   'P 1'
#
loop_
_entity.id
_entity.type
_entity.pdbx_description
1 polymer ?
#
loop_
_entity_poly.entity_id
_entity_poly.type
_entity_poly.pdbx_seq_one_letter_code
_entity_poly.pdbx_strand_id
1 'polypeptide(L)' 'MSPILKLNQHNEKKEREFELRYLLSLSTRQRFEMMFQKSKETRELLEKHGHRKPFEIIKRK' A
#
# COMPACT_ATOMS: atom_id res chain seq x y z
N MET A 1 10.32 6.88 9.14
CA MET A 1 9.36 5.78 9.00
C MET A 1 8.73 5.54 10.37
N SER A 2 7.41 5.70 10.50
CA SER A 2 6.70 5.43 11.75
C SER A 2 6.73 3.92 12.02
N PRO A 3 6.90 3.47 13.28
CA PRO A 3 6.88 2.04 13.60
C PRO A 3 5.52 1.46 13.26
N ILE A 4 5.50 0.49 12.34
CA ILE A 4 4.31 -0.32 12.08
C ILE A 4 4.12 -1.19 13.31
N LEU A 5 3.02 -0.99 14.04
CA LEU A 5 2.70 -1.70 15.27
C LEU A 5 2.32 -3.15 14.94
N LYS A 6 3.33 -3.99 14.70
CA LYS A 6 3.15 -5.42 14.38
C LYS A 6 2.94 -6.17 15.69
N LEU A 7 1.81 -6.85 15.83
CA LEU A 7 1.54 -7.72 16.97
C LEU A 7 2.47 -8.94 16.96
N ASN A 8 2.89 -9.40 18.15
CA ASN A 8 3.74 -10.59 18.31
C ASN A 8 3.05 -11.88 17.81
N GLN A 9 1.71 -11.91 17.76
CA GLN A 9 0.91 -13.02 17.28
C GLN A 9 -0.20 -12.50 16.36
N HIS A 10 -0.42 -13.18 15.24
CA HIS A 10 -1.49 -12.86 14.28
C HIS A 10 -2.86 -13.19 14.87
N ASN A 11 -3.82 -12.27 14.75
CA ASN A 11 -5.20 -12.50 15.16
C ASN A 11 -6.14 -11.87 14.13
N GLU A 12 -6.49 -12.65 13.12
CA GLU A 12 -7.30 -12.22 11.97
C GLU A 12 -8.60 -11.52 12.39
N LYS A 13 -9.28 -12.02 13.42
CA LYS A 13 -10.54 -11.44 13.90
C LYS A 13 -10.34 -10.02 14.41
N LYS A 14 -9.30 -9.79 15.21
CA LYS A 14 -8.97 -8.46 15.76
C LYS A 14 -8.49 -7.50 14.67
N GLU A 15 -7.73 -8.01 13.70
CA GLU A 15 -7.24 -7.21 12.57
C GLU A 15 -8.39 -6.72 11.70
N ARG A 16 -9.35 -7.61 11.38
CA ARG A 16 -10.56 -7.26 10.63
C ARG A 16 -11.42 -6.24 11.38
N GLU A 17 -11.59 -6.42 12.68
CA GLU A 17 -12.36 -5.48 13.52
C GLU A 17 -11.70 -4.09 13.57
N PHE A 18 -10.37 -4.04 13.68
CA PHE A 18 -9.62 -2.80 13.61
C PHE A 18 -9.80 -2.11 12.26
N GLU A 19 -9.62 -2.83 11.14
CA GLU A 19 -9.79 -2.26 9.80
C GLU A 19 -11.20 -1.72 9.58
N LEU A 20 -12.24 -2.48 9.95
CA LEU A 20 -13.62 -2.03 9.84
C LEU A 20 -13.88 -0.77 10.66
N ARG A 21 -13.42 -0.73 11.91
CA ARG A 21 -13.55 0.46 12.76
C ARG A 21 -12.83 1.67 12.17
N TYR A 22 -11.61 1.47 11.66
CA TYR A 22 -10.85 2.53 11.01
C TYR A 22 -11.59 3.07 9.79
N LEU A 23 -12.03 2.20 8.87
CA LEU A 23 -12.75 2.59 7.66
C LEU A 23 -14.07 3.32 7.96
N LEU A 24 -14.80 2.88 8.99
CA LEU A 24 -16.04 3.52 9.44
C LEU A 24 -15.79 4.88 10.10
N SER A 25 -14.63 5.08 10.74
CA SER A 25 -14.28 6.36 11.37
C SER A 25 -13.96 7.48 10.38
N LEU A 26 -13.75 7.14 9.09
CA LEU A 26 -13.37 8.11 8.07
C LEU A 26 -14.56 8.95 7.61
N SER A 27 -14.34 10.25 7.49
CA SER A 27 -15.25 11.15 6.78
C SER A 27 -15.16 10.94 5.25
N THR A 28 -16.16 11.42 4.52
CA THR A 28 -16.15 11.40 3.05
C THR A 28 -14.93 12.12 2.48
N ARG A 29 -14.56 13.27 3.06
CA ARG A 29 -13.37 14.03 2.64
C ARG A 29 -12.08 13.22 2.81
N GLN A 30 -11.88 12.61 3.98
CA GLN A 30 -10.70 11.79 4.25
C GLN A 30 -10.61 10.59 3.30
N ARG A 31 -11.74 9.95 2.97
CA ARG A 31 -11.77 8.87 1.98
C ARG A 31 -11.30 9.34 0.60
N PHE A 32 -11.76 10.52 0.15
CA PHE A 32 -11.30 11.10 -1.12
C PHE A 32 -9.82 11.47 -1.07
N GLU A 33 -9.32 12.05 0.01
CA GLU A 33 -7.89 12.36 0.19
C GLU A 33 -7.03 11.09 0.10
N MET A 34 -7.42 10.01 0.78
CA MET A 34 -6.74 8.71 0.69
C MET A 34 -6.75 8.16 -0.74
N MET A 35 -7.88 8.26 -1.44
CA MET A 35 -8.00 7.81 -2.83
C MET A 35 -7.04 8.58 -3.75
N PHE A 36 -7.04 9.91 -3.69
CA PHE A 36 -6.15 10.74 -4.51
C PHE A 36 -4.68 10.48 -4.20
N GLN A 37 -4.33 10.32 -2.92
CA GLN A 37 -2.98 9.97 -2.51
C GLN A 37 -2.55 8.62 -3.10
N LYS A 38 -3.43 7.61 -3.09
CA LYS A 38 -3.15 6.31 -3.68
C LYS A 38 -2.99 6.37 -5.21
N SER A 39 -3.80 7.17 -5.89
CA SER A 39 -3.64 7.40 -7.34
C SER A 39 -2.30 8.04 -7.66
N LYS A 40 -1.87 9.02 -6.86
CA LYS A 40 -0.55 9.66 -7.01
C LYS A 40 0.59 8.67 -6.81
N GLU A 41 0.56 7.87 -5.74
CA GLU A 41 1.56 6.82 -5.48
C GLU A 41 1.67 5.84 -6.65
N THR A 42 0.53 5.40 -7.18
CA THR A 42 0.48 4.44 -8.29
C THR A 42 1.08 5.04 -9.56
N ARG A 43 0.78 6.31 -9.86
CA ARG A 43 1.39 7.04 -10.97
C ARG A 43 2.90 7.16 -10.82
N GLU A 44 3.39 7.56 -9.65
CA GLU A 44 4.82 7.68 -9.39
C GLU A 44 5.55 6.33 -9.51
N LEU A 45 4.91 5.24 -9.10
CA LEU A 45 5.46 3.89 -9.27
C LEU A 45 5.61 3.54 -10.76
N LEU A 46 4.60 3.84 -11.58
CA LEU A 46 4.64 3.62 -13.03
C LEU A 46 5.71 4.49 -13.70
N GLU A 47 5.81 5.76 -13.34
CA GLU A 47 6.85 6.65 -13.87
C GLU A 47 8.26 6.12 -13.54
N LYS A 48 8.49 5.65 -12.31
CA LYS A 48 9.80 5.17 -11.85
C LYS A 48 10.16 3.78 -12.38
N HIS A 49 9.17 2.91 -12.56
CA HIS A 49 9.40 1.47 -12.75
C HIS A 49 8.62 0.85 -13.90
N GLY A 50 7.54 1.45 -14.37
CA GLY A 50 6.66 0.91 -15.41
C GLY A 50 7.28 0.81 -16.81
N HIS A 51 8.28 1.65 -17.10
CA HIS A 51 9.02 1.61 -18.37
C HIS A 51 10.39 0.92 -18.28
N ARG A 52 10.70 0.23 -17.17
CA ARG A 52 11.97 -0.49 -17.08
C ARG A 52 11.94 -1.72 -17.98
N LYS A 53 12.97 -1.86 -18.81
CA LYS A 53 13.25 -3.12 -19.52
C LYS A 53 13.44 -4.21 -18.45
N PRO A 54 12.75 -5.36 -18.54
CA PRO A 54 13.01 -6.48 -17.62
C PRO A 54 14.49 -6.86 -17.70
N PHE A 55 15.02 -7.41 -16.60
CA PHE A 55 16.41 -7.86 -16.58
C PHE A 55 16.62 -8.89 -17.68
N GLU A 56 17.61 -8.66 -18.53
CA GLU A 56 18.01 -9.64 -19.53
C GLU A 56 18.86 -10.71 -18.84
N ILE A 57 18.45 -11.98 -18.97
CA ILE A 57 19.28 -13.09 -18.52
C ILE A 57 20.42 -13.23 -19.53
N ILE A 58 21.54 -12.55 -19.26
CA ILE A 58 22.76 -12.69 -20.05
C ILE A 58 23.37 -14.05 -19.70
N LYS A 59 23.15 -15.06 -20.55
CA LYS A 59 23.94 -16.30 -20.47
C LYS A 59 25.39 -15.97 -20.82
N ARG A 60 26.27 -16.01 -19.83
CA ARG A 60 27.72 -15.98 -20.07
C ARG A 60 28.11 -17.32 -20.71
N LYS A 61 28.91 -17.27 -21.79
CA LYS A 61 29.46 -18.46 -22.45
C LYS A 61 30.29 -19.28 -21.48
#